data_AF-A0A2Z4V1J5-F1
#
_entry.id   AF-A0A2Z4V1J5-F1
#
_cell.length_a   1.000
_cell.length_b   1.000
_cell.length_c   1.000
_cell.angle_alpha   90.00
_cell.angle_beta   90.00
_cell.angle_gamma   90.00
#
_symmetry.space_group_name_H-M   'P 1'
#
loop_
_entity.id
_entity.type
_entity.pdbx_description
1 polymer ?
#
loop_
_entity_poly.entity_id
_entity_poly.type
_entity_poly.pdbx_seq_one_letter_code
_entity_poly.pdbx_strand_id
1 'polypeptide(L)'
;MLDAVRADRSCPEAVRLLRLTRSADPVVRIGAFELLLSLAHDGPWPEAAHAALLRVGDLDERVRCLAARLLVRAGDPDLALAVLGQLTEPVVRTVLAEGLRDGVAHLRDDPLAAVRFLAHLAALRTAPPASRPDLDAALLADAREAALHLADAGERWGRLLCGLDRERHAYGLAALLLADPATRDIGAGLARAACHAFRAAPAELLPLLVRHRGREVSPAVADALTTASISEQAMREHGALLAAIGFTRPVRGARCGSAPVHDAASAASLLSAKPIGVGRLREAPEVFGALLDAGPLTFRQAAQLYNLTFRWPGRTQAECAPLWLRHAGPTVLPRLLDLMAPYLDDYTVGEFYLAGLARMGGQALPLLPAVTAMIERRKRIPANDSTDDGEMWLDEKLLKAALRARRAMVL
;
A
#
# COMPACT_ATOMS: atom_id res chain seq x y z
N MET A 1 -26.99 8.55 17.04
CA MET A 1 -27.50 7.19 16.74
C MET A 1 -26.36 6.17 16.72
N LEU A 2 -25.41 6.23 15.77
CA LEU A 2 -24.33 5.24 15.67
C LEU A 2 -23.46 5.17 16.93
N ASP A 3 -23.11 6.32 17.53
CA ASP A 3 -22.33 6.36 18.77
C ASP A 3 -23.07 5.75 19.96
N ALA A 4 -24.40 5.85 19.99
CA ALA A 4 -25.22 5.23 21.03
C ALA A 4 -25.21 3.70 20.91
N VAL A 5 -25.30 3.16 19.69
CA VAL A 5 -25.22 1.70 19.45
C VAL A 5 -23.82 1.15 19.73
N ARG A 6 -22.77 1.93 19.45
CA ARG A 6 -21.40 1.55 19.80
C ARG A 6 -21.17 1.52 21.31
N ALA A 7 -21.73 2.49 22.03
CA ALA A 7 -21.63 2.57 23.49
C ALA A 7 -22.48 1.49 24.19
N ASP A 8 -23.67 1.21 23.66
CA ASP A 8 -24.59 0.21 24.20
C ASP A 8 -25.33 -0.51 23.06
N ARG A 9 -24.99 -1.79 22.86
CA ARG A 9 -25.61 -2.65 21.83
C ARG A 9 -27.03 -3.10 22.17
N SER A 10 -27.49 -2.81 23.39
CA SER A 10 -28.86 -3.05 23.83
C SER A 10 -29.74 -1.80 23.76
N CYS A 11 -29.21 -0.66 23.31
CA CYS A 11 -29.97 0.59 23.25
C CYS A 11 -31.19 0.50 22.31
N PRO A 12 -32.21 1.36 22.48
CA PRO A 12 -33.42 1.35 21.66
C PRO A 12 -33.14 1.45 20.14
N GLU A 13 -32.11 2.19 19.75
CA GLU A 13 -31.66 2.32 18.36
C GLU A 13 -31.14 0.99 17.81
N ALA A 14 -30.37 0.24 18.59
CA ALA A 14 -29.87 -1.07 18.23
C ALA A 14 -31.03 -2.08 18.07
N VAL A 15 -31.96 -2.07 19.02
CA VAL A 15 -33.20 -2.89 18.94
C VAL A 15 -34.02 -2.53 17.72
N ARG A 16 -34.14 -1.24 17.38
CA ARG A 16 -34.85 -0.77 16.19
C ARG A 16 -34.18 -1.28 14.91
N LEU A 17 -32.85 -1.17 14.80
CA LEU A 17 -32.10 -1.69 13.65
C LEU A 17 -32.29 -3.21 13.48
N LEU A 18 -32.19 -3.98 14.57
CA LEU A 18 -32.43 -5.42 14.54
C LEU A 18 -33.86 -5.76 14.10
N ARG A 19 -34.87 -4.98 14.50
CA ARG A 19 -36.25 -5.18 14.01
C ARG A 19 -36.39 -4.92 12.51
N LEU A 20 -35.66 -3.94 11.95
CA LEU A 20 -35.71 -3.62 10.52
C LEU A 20 -35.19 -4.76 9.63
N THR A 21 -34.34 -5.67 10.15
CA THR A 21 -33.93 -6.90 9.44
C THR A 21 -35.10 -7.85 9.13
N ARG A 22 -36.27 -7.62 9.73
CA ARG A 22 -37.50 -8.39 9.51
C ARG A 22 -38.54 -7.67 8.64
N SER A 23 -38.19 -6.51 8.08
CA SER A 23 -39.07 -5.78 7.16
C SER A 23 -39.48 -6.66 5.97
N ALA A 24 -40.73 -6.51 5.51
CA ALA A 24 -41.19 -7.14 4.27
C ALA A 24 -40.44 -6.58 3.04
N ASP A 25 -40.05 -5.31 3.09
CA ASP A 25 -39.31 -4.64 2.02
C ASP A 25 -37.81 -5.02 2.04
N PRO A 26 -37.25 -5.63 0.97
CA PRO A 26 -35.84 -5.98 0.88
C PRO A 26 -34.91 -4.76 0.96
N VAL A 27 -35.31 -3.59 0.46
CA VAL A 27 -34.48 -2.37 0.52
C VAL A 27 -34.23 -1.96 1.97
N VAL A 28 -35.26 -2.07 2.81
CA VAL A 28 -35.15 -1.80 4.25
C VAL A 28 -34.27 -2.84 4.93
N ARG A 29 -34.38 -4.13 4.56
CA ARG A 29 -33.50 -5.19 5.10
C ARG A 29 -32.04 -4.95 4.73
N ILE A 30 -31.76 -4.63 3.47
CA ILE A 30 -30.42 -4.32 2.96
C ILE A 30 -29.81 -3.17 3.76
N GLY A 31 -30.52 -2.04 3.87
CA GLY A 31 -30.04 -0.87 4.63
C GLY A 31 -29.81 -1.19 6.11
N ALA A 32 -30.66 -2.02 6.73
CA ALA A 32 -30.46 -2.47 8.11
C ALA A 32 -29.19 -3.32 8.26
N PHE A 33 -28.96 -4.29 7.38
CA PHE A 33 -27.77 -5.14 7.43
C PHE A 33 -26.48 -4.37 7.14
N GLU A 34 -26.48 -3.42 6.20
CA GLU A 34 -25.33 -2.54 5.93
C GLU A 34 -24.96 -1.72 7.17
N LEU A 35 -25.94 -1.14 7.86
CA LEU A 35 -25.72 -0.42 9.12
C LEU A 35 -25.19 -1.34 10.22
N LEU A 36 -25.79 -2.52 10.41
CA LEU A 36 -25.34 -3.49 11.41
C LEU A 36 -23.89 -3.96 11.13
N LEU A 37 -23.54 -4.20 9.87
CA LEU A 37 -22.16 -4.56 9.47
C LEU A 37 -21.15 -3.46 9.81
N SER A 38 -21.50 -2.19 9.58
CA SER A 38 -20.65 -1.05 9.93
C SER A 38 -20.42 -0.93 11.44
N LEU A 39 -21.37 -1.41 12.25
CA LEU A 39 -21.34 -1.36 13.71
C LEU A 39 -20.71 -2.61 14.35
N ALA A 40 -20.71 -3.76 13.65
CA ALA A 40 -20.15 -5.02 14.14
C ALA A 40 -18.61 -5.05 14.16
N HIS A 41 -17.91 -3.92 13.92
CA HIS A 41 -16.46 -3.86 14.00
C HIS A 41 -15.92 -3.95 15.44
N ASP A 42 -16.73 -3.57 16.42
CA ASP A 42 -16.28 -3.38 17.82
C ASP A 42 -16.35 -4.66 18.68
N GLY A 43 -16.43 -5.85 18.05
CA GLY A 43 -16.46 -7.16 18.73
C GLY A 43 -17.78 -7.94 18.58
N PRO A 44 -17.90 -9.13 19.20
CA PRO A 44 -19.04 -10.05 19.04
C PRO A 44 -20.39 -9.44 19.44
N TRP A 45 -21.43 -9.66 18.65
CA TRP A 45 -22.78 -9.16 18.87
C TRP A 45 -23.82 -10.27 18.60
N PRO A 46 -24.16 -11.08 19.62
CA PRO A 46 -24.99 -12.27 19.47
C PRO A 46 -26.37 -12.02 18.86
N GLU A 47 -27.03 -10.92 19.21
CA GLU A 47 -28.36 -10.58 18.68
C GLU A 47 -28.32 -10.26 17.18
N ALA A 48 -27.26 -9.58 16.73
CA ALA A 48 -27.04 -9.31 15.32
C ALA A 48 -26.68 -10.59 14.55
N ALA A 49 -25.86 -11.46 15.13
CA ALA A 49 -25.56 -12.77 14.57
C ALA A 49 -26.82 -13.65 14.44
N HIS A 50 -27.70 -13.64 15.45
CA HIS A 50 -28.98 -14.34 15.40
C HIS A 50 -29.90 -13.77 14.31
N ALA A 51 -29.99 -12.44 14.19
CA ALA A 51 -30.76 -11.80 13.12
C ALA A 51 -30.23 -12.17 11.72
N ALA A 52 -28.90 -12.25 11.57
CA ALA A 52 -28.26 -12.72 10.35
C ALA A 52 -28.57 -14.20 10.06
N LEU A 53 -28.49 -15.08 11.05
CA LEU A 53 -28.81 -16.51 10.90
C LEU A 53 -30.24 -16.73 10.36
N LEU A 54 -31.21 -15.93 10.79
CA LEU A 54 -32.58 -16.02 10.29
C LEU A 54 -32.75 -15.57 8.81
N ARG A 55 -31.70 -14.98 8.21
CA ARG A 55 -31.74 -14.34 6.89
C ARG A 55 -30.69 -14.86 5.91
N VAL A 56 -29.88 -15.85 6.28
CA VAL A 56 -28.96 -16.51 5.31
C VAL A 56 -29.70 -17.25 4.19
N GLY A 57 -30.99 -17.55 4.36
CA GLY A 57 -31.88 -18.09 3.32
C GLY A 57 -32.97 -17.12 2.84
N ASP A 58 -32.75 -15.80 2.95
CA ASP A 58 -33.68 -14.79 2.43
C ASP A 58 -33.93 -14.95 0.92
N LEU A 59 -35.06 -14.47 0.38
CA LEU A 59 -35.35 -14.54 -1.06
C LEU A 59 -34.44 -13.61 -1.86
N ASP A 60 -34.02 -12.49 -1.27
CA ASP A 60 -33.13 -11.52 -1.90
C ASP A 60 -31.65 -11.92 -1.70
N GLU A 61 -30.91 -12.08 -2.80
CA GLU A 61 -29.50 -12.49 -2.79
C GLU A 61 -28.61 -11.53 -1.99
N ARG A 62 -28.84 -10.22 -2.12
CA ARG A 62 -28.03 -9.23 -1.41
C ARG A 62 -28.27 -9.31 0.08
N VAL A 63 -29.51 -9.56 0.51
CA VAL A 63 -29.81 -9.80 1.94
C VAL A 63 -29.09 -11.05 2.43
N ARG A 64 -29.11 -12.17 1.68
CA ARG A 64 -28.38 -13.40 2.05
C ARG A 64 -26.88 -13.15 2.22
N CYS A 65 -26.26 -12.46 1.27
CA CYS A 65 -24.83 -12.12 1.30
C CYS A 65 -24.47 -11.21 2.49
N LEU A 66 -25.27 -10.18 2.76
CA LEU A 66 -25.03 -9.29 3.91
C LEU A 66 -25.25 -10.00 5.24
N ALA A 67 -26.26 -10.87 5.32
CA ALA A 67 -26.49 -11.72 6.48
C ALA A 67 -25.31 -12.65 6.73
N ALA A 68 -24.80 -13.35 5.70
CA ALA A 68 -23.61 -14.20 5.81
C ALA A 68 -22.39 -13.42 6.34
N ARG A 69 -22.10 -12.24 5.79
CA ARG A 69 -21.01 -11.38 6.30
C ARG A 69 -21.21 -10.99 7.75
N LEU A 70 -22.44 -10.63 8.14
CA LEU A 70 -22.74 -10.22 9.50
C LEU A 70 -22.63 -11.39 10.47
N LEU A 71 -23.04 -12.59 10.05
CA LEU A 71 -22.93 -13.80 10.86
C LEU A 71 -21.49 -14.09 11.25
N VAL A 72 -20.55 -14.04 10.29
CA VAL A 72 -19.12 -14.22 10.57
C VAL A 72 -18.60 -13.09 11.48
N ARG A 73 -19.01 -11.85 11.20
CA ARG A 73 -18.43 -10.67 11.87
C ARG A 73 -18.92 -10.46 13.31
N ALA A 74 -20.20 -10.72 13.54
CA ALA A 74 -20.86 -10.53 14.83
C ALA A 74 -20.99 -11.83 15.64
N GLY A 75 -20.92 -12.99 14.99
CA GLY A 75 -21.14 -14.29 15.61
C GLY A 75 -19.86 -15.02 16.00
N ASP A 76 -20.07 -16.22 16.52
CA ASP A 76 -19.02 -17.21 16.78
C ASP A 76 -18.57 -17.85 15.45
N PRO A 77 -17.25 -17.94 15.15
CA PRO A 77 -16.73 -18.67 13.99
C PRO A 77 -17.28 -20.10 13.85
N ASP A 78 -17.51 -20.81 14.96
CA ASP A 78 -18.02 -22.19 14.92
C ASP A 78 -19.46 -22.24 14.41
N LEU A 79 -20.29 -21.25 14.77
CA LEU A 79 -21.64 -21.12 14.24
C LEU A 79 -21.62 -20.87 12.73
N ALA A 80 -20.73 -19.99 12.26
CA ALA A 80 -20.59 -19.71 10.84
C ALA A 80 -20.10 -20.93 10.04
N LEU A 81 -19.16 -21.72 10.59
CA LEU A 81 -18.73 -22.99 10.00
C LEU A 81 -19.86 -24.02 9.94
N ALA A 82 -20.67 -24.15 10.99
CA ALA A 82 -21.81 -25.05 11.02
C ALA A 82 -22.86 -24.68 9.95
N VAL A 83 -23.15 -23.38 9.79
CA VAL A 83 -24.05 -22.89 8.74
C VAL A 83 -23.46 -23.12 7.36
N LEU A 84 -22.17 -22.87 7.16
CA LEU A 84 -21.48 -23.17 5.90
C LEU A 84 -21.65 -24.65 5.54
N GLY A 85 -21.53 -25.59 6.49
CA GLY A 85 -21.72 -27.02 6.24
C GLY A 85 -23.13 -27.42 5.78
N GLN A 86 -24.15 -26.59 6.02
CA GLN A 86 -25.55 -26.89 5.71
C GLN A 86 -26.05 -26.24 4.41
N LEU A 87 -25.47 -25.12 4.01
CA LEU A 87 -25.90 -24.39 2.82
C LEU A 87 -25.46 -25.11 1.54
N THR A 88 -26.26 -25.05 0.48
CA THR A 88 -25.89 -25.57 -0.85
C THR A 88 -25.67 -24.46 -1.87
N GLU A 89 -26.14 -23.24 -1.58
CA GLU A 89 -26.04 -22.09 -2.47
C GLU A 89 -24.58 -21.59 -2.61
N PRO A 90 -23.99 -21.59 -3.83
CA PRO A 90 -22.57 -21.27 -4.01
C PRO A 90 -22.16 -19.89 -3.50
N VAL A 91 -22.91 -18.84 -3.84
CA VAL A 91 -22.55 -17.45 -3.54
C VAL A 91 -22.46 -17.22 -2.02
N VAL A 92 -23.49 -17.64 -1.28
CA VAL A 92 -23.55 -17.45 0.17
C VAL A 92 -22.49 -18.29 0.89
N ARG A 93 -22.24 -19.52 0.43
CA ARG A 93 -21.15 -20.38 0.95
C ARG A 93 -19.79 -19.71 0.75
N THR A 94 -19.52 -19.16 -0.43
CA THR A 94 -18.27 -18.44 -0.72
C THR A 94 -18.12 -17.23 0.19
N VAL A 95 -19.17 -16.43 0.39
CA VAL A 95 -19.15 -15.26 1.29
C VAL A 95 -18.87 -15.65 2.75
N LEU A 96 -19.46 -16.74 3.24
CA LEU A 96 -19.16 -17.26 4.58
C LEU A 96 -17.70 -17.71 4.69
N ALA A 97 -17.23 -18.50 3.71
CA ALA A 97 -15.86 -19.00 3.69
C ALA A 97 -14.84 -17.85 3.67
N GLU A 98 -15.13 -16.80 2.89
CA GLU A 98 -14.32 -15.61 2.76
C GLU A 98 -14.18 -14.87 4.11
N GLY A 99 -15.29 -14.75 4.85
CA GLY A 99 -15.31 -14.13 6.16
C GLY A 99 -14.54 -14.92 7.22
N LEU A 100 -14.58 -16.25 7.16
CA LEU A 100 -13.95 -17.15 8.14
C LEU A 100 -12.42 -17.21 8.03
N ARG A 101 -11.84 -16.76 6.92
CA ARG A 101 -10.39 -16.66 6.70
C ARG A 101 -9.66 -17.98 7.01
N ASP A 102 -8.77 -18.00 8.00
CA ASP A 102 -7.98 -19.18 8.39
C ASP A 102 -8.82 -20.37 8.85
N GLY A 103 -10.05 -20.11 9.35
CA GLY A 103 -10.95 -21.14 9.86
C GLY A 103 -11.38 -22.18 8.81
N VAL A 104 -11.23 -21.87 7.51
CA VAL A 104 -11.65 -22.76 6.42
C VAL A 104 -10.55 -23.71 5.93
N ALA A 105 -9.35 -23.69 6.52
CA ALA A 105 -8.21 -24.50 6.04
C ALA A 105 -8.47 -26.02 5.98
N HIS A 106 -9.45 -26.53 6.74
CA HIS A 106 -9.84 -27.93 6.73
C HIS A 106 -10.82 -28.29 5.58
N LEU A 107 -11.41 -27.32 4.90
CA LEU A 107 -12.41 -27.50 3.83
C LEU A 107 -11.78 -27.67 2.44
N ARG A 108 -10.66 -28.40 2.35
CA ARG A 108 -9.93 -28.61 1.09
C ARG A 108 -10.65 -29.55 0.12
N ASP A 109 -11.58 -30.36 0.63
CA ASP A 109 -12.40 -31.29 -0.14
C ASP A 109 -13.85 -30.77 -0.32
N ASP A 110 -14.08 -29.47 -0.12
CA ASP A 110 -15.41 -28.86 -0.30
C ASP A 110 -15.93 -29.07 -1.73
N PRO A 111 -17.24 -29.29 -1.95
CA PRO A 111 -17.78 -29.45 -3.29
C PRO A 111 -17.60 -28.21 -4.17
N LEU A 112 -17.53 -27.00 -3.59
CA LEU A 112 -17.40 -25.75 -4.34
C LEU A 112 -15.93 -25.34 -4.50
N ALA A 113 -15.46 -25.16 -5.74
CA ALA A 113 -14.06 -24.79 -6.00
C ALA A 113 -13.64 -23.48 -5.35
N ALA A 114 -14.54 -22.50 -5.24
CA ALA A 114 -14.25 -21.24 -4.56
C ALA A 114 -13.94 -21.44 -3.05
N VAL A 115 -14.63 -22.36 -2.37
CA VAL A 115 -14.35 -22.68 -0.96
C VAL A 115 -13.04 -23.45 -0.84
N ARG A 116 -12.81 -24.45 -1.72
CA ARG A 116 -11.52 -25.17 -1.76
C ARG A 116 -10.35 -24.22 -2.01
N PHE A 117 -10.50 -23.27 -2.94
CA PHE A 117 -9.49 -22.25 -3.24
C PHE A 117 -9.14 -21.42 -1.99
N LEU A 118 -10.15 -20.94 -1.24
CA LEU A 118 -9.94 -20.23 0.02
C LEU A 118 -9.30 -21.12 1.09
N ALA A 119 -9.70 -22.39 1.18
CA ALA A 119 -9.12 -23.36 2.10
C ALA A 119 -7.64 -23.63 1.78
N HIS A 120 -7.30 -23.78 0.51
CA HIS A 120 -5.92 -23.94 0.05
C HIS A 120 -5.07 -22.69 0.33
N LEU A 121 -5.61 -21.48 0.14
CA LEU A 121 -4.93 -20.24 0.53
C LEU A 121 -4.69 -20.17 2.05
N ALA A 122 -5.69 -20.54 2.86
CA ALA A 122 -5.56 -20.58 4.31
C ALA A 122 -4.48 -21.59 4.75
N ALA A 123 -4.50 -22.80 4.18
CA ALA A 123 -3.49 -23.82 4.46
C ALA A 123 -2.08 -23.40 4.04
N LEU A 124 -1.94 -22.75 2.88
CA LEU A 124 -0.65 -22.31 2.34
C LEU A 124 0.06 -21.29 3.24
N ARG A 125 -0.69 -20.50 4.03
CA ARG A 125 -0.14 -19.51 4.98
C ARG A 125 0.76 -20.12 6.05
N THR A 126 0.43 -21.32 6.52
CA THR A 126 1.17 -22.01 7.59
C THR A 126 1.90 -23.26 7.10
N ALA A 127 1.75 -23.62 5.82
CA ALA A 127 2.32 -24.83 5.25
C ALA A 127 3.87 -24.82 5.26
N PRO A 128 4.49 -25.96 5.63
CA PRO A 128 5.93 -26.15 5.49
C PRO A 128 6.33 -26.12 4.01
N PRO A 129 7.58 -25.72 3.66
CA PRO A 129 8.02 -25.58 2.27
C PRO A 129 7.77 -26.82 1.39
N ALA A 130 7.89 -28.03 1.96
CA ALA A 130 7.70 -29.29 1.24
C ALA A 130 6.27 -29.49 0.70
N SER A 131 5.25 -28.95 1.38
CA SER A 131 3.83 -29.12 1.00
C SER A 131 3.30 -28.01 0.10
N ARG A 132 4.08 -26.95 -0.13
CA ARG A 132 3.65 -25.78 -0.92
C ARG A 132 3.37 -26.12 -2.39
N PRO A 133 4.20 -26.91 -3.10
CA PRO A 133 3.94 -27.22 -4.50
C PRO A 133 2.60 -27.89 -4.73
N ASP A 134 2.18 -28.80 -3.84
CA ASP A 134 0.90 -29.49 -3.93
C ASP A 134 -0.27 -28.53 -3.73
N LEU A 135 -0.16 -27.61 -2.76
CA LEU A 135 -1.15 -26.57 -2.53
C LEU A 135 -1.24 -25.56 -3.69
N ASP A 136 -0.10 -25.19 -4.30
CA ASP A 136 -0.09 -24.33 -5.48
C ASP A 136 -0.77 -25.03 -6.67
N ALA A 137 -0.52 -26.33 -6.87
CA ALA A 137 -1.16 -27.12 -7.90
C ALA A 137 -2.68 -27.23 -7.69
N ALA A 138 -3.12 -27.41 -6.44
CA ALA A 138 -4.54 -27.43 -6.09
C ALA A 138 -5.22 -26.07 -6.33
N LEU A 139 -4.57 -24.96 -5.95
CA LEU A 139 -5.04 -23.60 -6.26
C LEU A 139 -5.20 -23.36 -7.76
N LEU A 140 -4.24 -23.83 -8.56
CA LEU A 140 -4.33 -23.75 -10.02
C LEU A 140 -5.50 -24.57 -10.58
N ALA A 141 -5.75 -25.76 -10.03
CA ALA A 141 -6.86 -26.61 -10.45
C ALA A 141 -8.23 -25.95 -10.17
N ASP A 142 -8.36 -25.24 -9.04
CA ASP A 142 -9.59 -24.55 -8.65
C ASP A 142 -9.74 -23.16 -9.30
N ALA A 143 -8.66 -22.56 -9.84
CA ALA A 143 -8.62 -21.16 -10.24
C ALA A 143 -9.71 -20.73 -11.24
N ARG A 144 -10.00 -21.57 -12.25
CA ARG A 144 -11.02 -21.25 -13.28
C ARG A 144 -12.41 -21.09 -12.70
N GLU A 145 -12.82 -22.02 -11.85
CA GLU A 145 -14.14 -21.99 -11.24
C GLU A 145 -14.19 -20.96 -10.10
N ALA A 146 -13.10 -20.80 -9.34
CA ALA A 146 -12.97 -19.74 -8.36
C ALA A 146 -13.13 -18.33 -8.98
N ALA A 147 -12.64 -18.10 -10.19
CA ALA A 147 -12.77 -16.81 -10.89
C ALA A 147 -14.23 -16.37 -11.10
N LEU A 148 -15.18 -17.32 -11.15
CA LEU A 148 -16.61 -17.02 -11.30
C LEU A 148 -17.25 -16.47 -10.02
N HIS A 149 -16.64 -16.71 -8.87
CA HIS A 149 -17.22 -16.43 -7.56
C HIS A 149 -16.34 -15.54 -6.67
N LEU A 150 -15.06 -15.37 -7.00
CA LEU A 150 -14.07 -14.63 -6.22
C LEU A 150 -13.36 -13.58 -7.08
N ALA A 151 -13.91 -12.37 -7.10
CA ALA A 151 -13.35 -11.26 -7.88
C ALA A 151 -11.92 -10.87 -7.45
N ASP A 152 -11.57 -11.08 -6.17
CA ASP A 152 -10.28 -10.67 -5.59
C ASP A 152 -9.32 -11.85 -5.33
N ALA A 153 -9.59 -13.03 -5.89
CA ALA A 153 -8.77 -14.24 -5.69
C ALA A 153 -7.29 -14.00 -6.03
N GLY A 154 -7.03 -13.26 -7.12
CA GLY A 154 -5.67 -12.93 -7.56
C GLY A 154 -4.91 -12.07 -6.57
N GLU A 155 -5.55 -11.01 -6.06
CA GLU A 155 -4.95 -10.10 -5.08
C GLU A 155 -4.61 -10.83 -3.78
N ARG A 156 -5.54 -11.66 -3.28
CA ARG A 156 -5.33 -12.47 -2.06
C ARG A 156 -4.17 -13.44 -2.20
N TRP A 157 -4.14 -14.16 -3.32
CA TRP A 157 -3.07 -15.12 -3.60
C TRP A 157 -1.73 -14.40 -3.75
N GLY A 158 -1.69 -13.29 -4.48
CA GLY A 158 -0.51 -12.46 -4.64
C GLY A 158 0.03 -11.95 -3.31
N ARG A 159 -0.81 -11.35 -2.46
CA ARG A 159 -0.42 -10.87 -1.13
C ARG A 159 0.15 -11.99 -0.25
N LEU A 160 -0.46 -13.18 -0.30
CA LEU A 160 0.05 -14.35 0.41
C LEU A 160 1.45 -14.75 -0.06
N LEU A 161 1.67 -14.85 -1.38
CA LEU A 161 2.98 -15.17 -1.95
C LEU A 161 4.03 -14.11 -1.61
N CYS A 162 3.65 -12.84 -1.57
CA CYS A 162 4.52 -11.74 -1.17
C CYS A 162 4.94 -11.85 0.31
N GLY A 163 3.99 -12.19 1.20
CA GLY A 163 4.25 -12.46 2.61
C GLY A 163 5.19 -13.66 2.82
N LEU A 164 5.12 -14.66 1.95
CA LEU A 164 6.00 -15.84 1.94
C LEU A 164 7.33 -15.63 1.19
N ASP A 165 7.60 -14.42 0.70
CA ASP A 165 8.80 -14.07 -0.09
C ASP A 165 9.00 -14.91 -1.36
N ARG A 166 7.91 -15.31 -2.02
CA ARG A 166 7.93 -16.18 -3.21
C ARG A 166 7.93 -15.39 -4.52
N GLU A 167 8.81 -14.40 -4.64
CA GLU A 167 8.87 -13.42 -5.75
C GLU A 167 8.77 -14.05 -7.14
N ARG A 168 9.76 -14.89 -7.51
CA ARG A 168 9.82 -15.48 -8.87
C ARG A 168 8.65 -16.43 -9.16
N HIS A 169 8.14 -17.09 -8.12
CA HIS A 169 6.98 -17.95 -8.26
C HIS A 169 5.70 -17.15 -8.52
N ALA A 170 5.53 -16.01 -7.85
CA ALA A 170 4.43 -15.09 -8.13
C ALA A 170 4.44 -14.63 -9.59
N TYR A 171 5.61 -14.34 -10.16
CA TYR A 171 5.71 -13.95 -11.57
C TYR A 171 5.33 -15.10 -12.52
N GLY A 172 5.82 -16.31 -12.24
CA GLY A 172 5.47 -17.50 -13.02
C GLY A 172 3.97 -17.81 -12.98
N LEU A 173 3.35 -17.71 -11.81
CA LEU A 173 1.90 -17.90 -11.66
C LEU A 173 1.10 -16.80 -12.35
N ALA A 174 1.49 -15.53 -12.22
CA ALA A 174 0.86 -14.44 -12.96
C ALA A 174 0.89 -14.71 -14.47
N ALA A 175 2.05 -15.09 -15.00
CA ALA A 175 2.22 -15.40 -16.42
C ALA A 175 1.30 -16.53 -16.89
N LEU A 176 1.25 -17.62 -16.11
CA LEU A 176 0.42 -18.79 -16.40
C LEU A 176 -1.07 -18.43 -16.39
N LEU A 177 -1.53 -17.71 -15.37
CA LEU A 177 -2.94 -17.33 -15.22
C LEU A 177 -3.38 -16.28 -16.24
N LEU A 178 -2.50 -15.34 -16.60
CA LEU A 178 -2.77 -14.33 -17.65
C LEU A 178 -2.94 -14.95 -19.04
N ALA A 179 -2.24 -16.06 -19.32
CA ALA A 179 -2.29 -16.74 -20.60
C ALA A 179 -3.66 -17.35 -20.91
N ASP A 180 -4.40 -17.76 -19.89
CA ASP A 180 -5.74 -18.33 -20.02
C ASP A 180 -6.83 -17.25 -19.81
N PRO A 181 -7.70 -16.99 -20.81
CA PRO A 181 -8.81 -16.05 -20.67
C PRO A 181 -9.69 -16.28 -19.43
N ALA A 182 -9.89 -17.52 -18.98
CA ALA A 182 -10.77 -17.83 -17.86
C ALA A 182 -10.17 -17.46 -16.49
N THR A 183 -8.85 -17.33 -16.39
CA THR A 183 -8.14 -17.00 -15.13
C THR A 183 -7.41 -15.65 -15.20
N ARG A 184 -7.57 -14.92 -16.30
CA ARG A 184 -6.80 -13.69 -16.58
C ARG A 184 -6.92 -12.65 -15.47
N ASP A 185 -8.12 -12.46 -14.93
CA ASP A 185 -8.34 -11.47 -13.88
C ASP A 185 -7.67 -11.87 -12.55
N ILE A 186 -7.59 -13.17 -12.24
CA ILE A 186 -6.78 -13.69 -11.14
C ILE A 186 -5.30 -13.40 -11.40
N GLY A 187 -4.80 -13.68 -12.61
CA GLY A 187 -3.43 -13.39 -13.00
C GLY A 187 -3.09 -11.89 -12.89
N ALA A 188 -4.00 -11.01 -13.29
CA ALA A 188 -3.86 -9.57 -13.19
C ALA A 188 -3.85 -9.07 -11.73
N GLY A 189 -4.77 -9.57 -10.90
CA GLY A 189 -4.78 -9.26 -9.46
C GLY A 189 -3.50 -9.71 -8.76
N LEU A 190 -2.98 -10.89 -9.11
CA LEU A 190 -1.71 -11.40 -8.59
C LEU A 190 -0.54 -10.52 -9.05
N ALA A 191 -0.49 -10.14 -10.32
CA ALA A 191 0.51 -9.25 -10.86
C ALA A 191 0.50 -7.87 -10.19
N ARG A 192 -0.68 -7.31 -9.94
CA ARG A 192 -0.87 -6.04 -9.21
C ARG A 192 -0.31 -6.13 -7.80
N ALA A 193 -0.70 -7.15 -7.03
CA ALA A 193 -0.17 -7.37 -5.68
C ALA A 193 1.36 -7.56 -5.66
N ALA A 194 1.91 -8.27 -6.66
CA ALA A 194 3.36 -8.41 -6.80
C ALA A 194 4.06 -7.07 -7.10
N CYS A 195 3.45 -6.18 -7.90
CA CYS A 195 3.98 -4.83 -8.16
C CYS A 195 4.03 -3.96 -6.89
N HIS A 196 3.06 -4.12 -5.99
CA HIS A 196 3.05 -3.44 -4.69
C HIS A 196 4.11 -3.96 -3.72
N ALA A 197 4.48 -5.24 -3.80
CA ALA A 197 5.44 -5.84 -2.87
C ALA A 197 6.89 -5.81 -3.35
N PHE A 198 7.13 -6.12 -4.64
CA PHE A 198 8.44 -6.37 -5.20
C PHE A 198 8.83 -5.28 -6.22
N ARG A 199 10.09 -4.84 -6.16
CA ARG A 199 10.59 -3.77 -7.04
C ARG A 199 10.78 -4.18 -8.48
N ALA A 200 11.14 -5.43 -8.73
CA ALA A 200 11.33 -5.94 -10.09
C ALA A 200 10.02 -6.23 -10.82
N ALA A 201 8.93 -6.49 -10.07
CA ALA A 201 7.65 -6.93 -10.61
C ALA A 201 7.08 -6.04 -11.73
N PRO A 202 7.08 -4.68 -11.64
CA PRO A 202 6.56 -3.86 -12.71
C PRO A 202 7.29 -4.06 -14.05
N ALA A 203 8.62 -4.20 -14.03
CA ALA A 203 9.40 -4.40 -15.25
C ALA A 203 9.16 -5.80 -15.83
N GLU A 204 9.15 -6.82 -14.97
CA GLU A 204 8.98 -8.23 -15.38
C GLU A 204 7.55 -8.54 -15.87
N LEU A 205 6.53 -7.92 -15.27
CA LEU A 205 5.12 -8.27 -15.51
C LEU A 205 4.43 -7.37 -16.54
N LEU A 206 4.90 -6.13 -16.75
CA LEU A 206 4.27 -5.21 -17.70
C LEU A 206 4.17 -5.78 -19.13
N PRO A 207 5.21 -6.42 -19.70
CA PRO A 207 5.10 -7.04 -21.03
C PRO A 207 4.03 -8.15 -21.09
N LEU A 208 3.90 -8.93 -20.02
CA LEU A 208 2.92 -10.02 -19.93
C LEU A 208 1.49 -9.47 -19.85
N LEU A 209 1.27 -8.45 -19.02
CA LEU A 209 -0.02 -7.76 -18.92
C LEU A 209 -0.44 -7.17 -20.28
N VAL A 210 0.48 -6.50 -20.98
CA VAL A 210 0.20 -5.94 -22.31
C VAL A 210 -0.11 -7.06 -23.32
N ARG A 211 0.69 -8.13 -23.33
CA ARG A 211 0.54 -9.26 -24.26
C ARG A 211 -0.80 -9.97 -24.08
N HIS A 212 -1.23 -10.17 -22.84
CA HIS A 212 -2.38 -11.00 -22.50
C HIS A 212 -3.65 -10.22 -22.18
N ARG A 213 -3.69 -8.90 -22.40
CA ARG A 213 -4.82 -8.02 -22.05
C ARG A 213 -6.19 -8.41 -22.63
N GLY A 214 -6.23 -9.23 -23.69
CA GLY A 214 -7.45 -9.54 -24.43
C GLY A 214 -7.81 -8.48 -25.49
N ARG A 215 -9.00 -8.60 -26.10
CA ARG A 215 -9.54 -7.58 -27.02
C ARG A 215 -10.11 -6.39 -26.24
N GLU A 216 -10.80 -6.69 -25.14
CA GLU A 216 -11.29 -5.73 -24.17
C GLU A 216 -10.48 -5.88 -22.88
N VAL A 217 -10.03 -4.76 -22.33
CA VAL A 217 -9.24 -4.73 -21.11
C VAL A 217 -10.20 -4.79 -19.92
N SER A 218 -10.14 -5.86 -19.14
CA SER A 218 -10.92 -5.98 -17.91
C SER A 218 -10.45 -4.95 -16.85
N PRO A 219 -11.29 -4.60 -15.87
CA PRO A 219 -10.88 -3.72 -14.77
C PRO A 219 -9.63 -4.21 -14.05
N ALA A 220 -9.53 -5.50 -13.76
CA ALA A 220 -8.36 -6.09 -13.08
C ALA A 220 -7.06 -5.90 -13.89
N VAL A 221 -7.12 -6.09 -15.22
CA VAL A 221 -5.96 -5.85 -16.09
C VAL A 221 -5.63 -4.36 -16.18
N ALA A 222 -6.63 -3.49 -16.31
CA ALA A 222 -6.43 -2.03 -16.34
C ALA A 222 -5.77 -1.53 -15.04
N ASP A 223 -6.21 -2.04 -13.90
CA ASP A 223 -5.65 -1.74 -12.59
C ASP A 223 -4.20 -2.24 -12.47
N ALA A 224 -3.90 -3.46 -12.93
CA ALA A 224 -2.54 -3.99 -12.93
C ALA A 224 -1.60 -3.19 -13.85
N LEU A 225 -2.06 -2.81 -15.05
CA LEU A 225 -1.31 -1.94 -15.97
C LEU A 225 -1.06 -0.56 -15.36
N THR A 226 -2.06 0.01 -14.69
CA THR A 226 -1.95 1.28 -13.97
C THR A 226 -0.86 1.20 -12.91
N THR A 227 -0.92 0.19 -12.04
CA THR A 227 0.09 -0.02 -11.00
C THR A 227 1.48 -0.22 -11.60
N ALA A 228 1.64 -1.09 -12.60
CA ALA A 228 2.94 -1.31 -13.23
C ALA A 228 3.52 -0.03 -13.85
N SER A 229 2.66 0.83 -14.42
CA SER A 229 3.07 2.12 -15.02
C SER A 229 3.56 3.17 -14.01
N ILE A 230 3.36 2.94 -12.71
CA ILE A 230 3.91 3.81 -11.65
C ILE A 230 5.45 3.75 -11.67
N SER A 231 6.03 2.58 -11.95
CA SER A 231 7.48 2.37 -11.92
C SER A 231 8.20 3.09 -13.06
N GLU A 232 9.15 3.98 -12.74
CA GLU A 232 9.94 4.67 -13.75
C GLU A 232 10.86 3.71 -14.52
N GLN A 233 11.29 2.62 -13.90
CA GLN A 233 12.09 1.59 -14.59
C GLN A 233 11.26 0.86 -15.64
N ALA A 234 10.11 0.33 -15.27
CA ALA A 234 9.22 -0.36 -16.20
C ALA A 234 8.82 0.54 -17.39
N MET A 235 8.55 1.82 -17.12
CA MET A 235 8.22 2.77 -18.17
C MET A 235 9.39 3.09 -19.10
N ARG A 236 10.63 3.12 -18.61
CA ARG A 236 11.82 3.28 -19.46
C ARG A 236 12.05 2.07 -20.36
N GLU A 237 11.86 0.87 -19.81
CA GLU A 237 12.14 -0.39 -20.52
C GLU A 237 11.01 -0.79 -21.48
N HIS A 238 9.76 -0.52 -21.10
CA HIS A 238 8.57 -1.08 -21.75
C HIS A 238 7.46 -0.06 -22.03
N GLY A 239 7.69 1.23 -21.81
CA GLY A 239 6.66 2.27 -22.02
C GLY A 239 6.10 2.31 -23.44
N ALA A 240 6.88 1.93 -24.45
CA ALA A 240 6.42 1.82 -25.83
C ALA A 240 5.29 0.77 -26.00
N LEU A 241 5.28 -0.29 -25.19
CA LEU A 241 4.22 -1.31 -25.20
C LEU A 241 2.89 -0.74 -24.73
N LEU A 242 2.90 0.12 -23.70
CA LEU A 242 1.70 0.81 -23.22
C LEU A 242 1.18 1.83 -24.24
N ALA A 243 2.09 2.58 -24.87
CA ALA A 243 1.73 3.54 -25.90
C ALA A 243 1.05 2.85 -27.11
N ALA A 244 1.55 1.68 -27.52
CA ALA A 244 0.99 0.90 -28.63
C ALA A 244 -0.45 0.41 -28.39
N ILE A 245 -0.89 0.35 -27.13
CA ILE A 245 -2.25 -0.07 -26.76
C ILE A 245 -3.15 1.11 -26.36
N GLY A 246 -2.68 2.34 -26.55
CA GLY A 246 -3.44 3.55 -26.22
C GLY A 246 -3.65 3.76 -24.72
N PHE A 247 -2.84 3.13 -23.85
CA PHE A 247 -2.99 3.27 -22.41
C PHE A 247 -2.44 4.62 -21.93
N THR A 248 -3.29 5.45 -21.33
CA THR A 248 -2.91 6.73 -20.74
C THR A 248 -2.63 6.60 -19.25
N ARG A 249 -1.42 7.01 -18.83
CA ARG A 249 -1.01 7.03 -17.43
C ARG A 249 -1.82 8.06 -16.62
N PRO A 250 -2.31 7.72 -15.42
CA PRO A 250 -2.84 8.74 -14.51
C PRO A 250 -1.72 9.68 -14.05
N VAL A 251 -1.88 10.97 -14.34
CA VAL A 251 -0.96 12.03 -13.91
C VAL A 251 -1.37 12.50 -12.52
N ARG A 252 -0.58 12.18 -11.49
CA ARG A 252 -0.76 12.79 -10.16
C ARG A 252 -0.16 14.20 -10.22
N GLY A 253 -0.99 15.22 -10.00
CA GLY A 253 -0.62 16.63 -10.14
C GLY A 253 0.64 16.98 -9.35
N ALA A 254 1.68 17.43 -10.06
CA ALA A 254 2.87 17.97 -9.43
C ALA A 254 2.54 19.35 -8.82
N ARG A 255 2.71 19.51 -7.51
CA ARG A 255 2.73 20.84 -6.89
C ARG A 255 4.10 21.47 -7.17
N CYS A 256 4.25 22.10 -8.33
CA CYS A 256 5.33 23.03 -8.61
C CYS A 256 4.90 24.42 -8.15
N GLY A 257 5.34 24.83 -6.96
CA GLY A 257 5.48 26.26 -6.65
C GLY A 257 6.90 26.67 -6.98
N SER A 258 7.09 27.69 -7.82
CA SER A 258 8.40 28.32 -7.99
C SER A 258 8.80 28.95 -6.65
N ALA A 259 10.00 28.62 -6.15
CA ALA A 259 10.54 29.28 -4.97
C ALA A 259 10.87 30.75 -5.32
N PRO A 260 10.62 31.71 -4.41
CA PRO A 260 11.05 33.09 -4.58
C PRO A 260 12.59 33.17 -4.58
N VAL A 261 13.13 34.04 -5.42
CA VAL A 261 14.58 34.31 -5.50
C VAL A 261 14.93 35.38 -4.47
N HIS A 262 15.87 35.09 -3.56
CA HIS A 262 16.38 36.03 -2.56
C HIS A 262 17.77 36.51 -2.94
N ASP A 263 18.02 37.81 -2.80
CA ASP A 263 19.38 38.37 -2.77
C ASP A 263 19.92 38.41 -1.32
N ALA A 264 21.20 38.68 -1.13
CA ALA A 264 21.81 38.68 0.20
C ALA A 264 21.20 39.72 1.16
N ALA A 265 20.76 40.88 0.65
CA ALA A 265 20.19 41.96 1.46
C ALA A 265 18.79 41.61 1.96
N SER A 266 17.93 41.10 1.07
CA SER A 266 16.59 40.61 1.40
C SER A 266 16.65 39.39 2.34
N ALA A 267 17.57 38.45 2.10
CA ALA A 267 17.82 37.31 2.98
C ALA A 267 18.25 37.75 4.39
N ALA A 268 19.18 38.71 4.50
CA ALA A 268 19.63 39.25 5.79
C ALA A 268 18.49 39.97 6.53
N SER A 269 17.71 40.79 5.82
CA SER A 269 16.54 41.48 6.38
C SER A 269 15.51 40.49 6.92
N LEU A 270 15.17 39.46 6.14
CA LEU A 270 14.24 38.40 6.51
C LEU A 270 14.68 37.66 7.78
N LEU A 271 15.97 37.27 7.87
CA LEU A 271 16.49 36.58 9.05
C LEU A 271 16.58 37.47 10.29
N SER A 272 16.81 38.78 10.12
CA SER A 272 16.86 39.72 11.24
C SER A 272 15.52 39.81 11.97
N ALA A 273 14.40 39.71 11.23
CA ALA A 273 13.04 39.65 11.74
C ALA A 273 12.67 38.28 12.36
N LYS A 274 13.52 37.26 12.27
CA LYS A 274 13.28 35.93 12.86
C LYS A 274 14.02 35.76 14.19
N PRO A 275 13.46 34.95 15.12
CA PRO A 275 14.16 34.59 16.34
C PRO A 275 15.40 33.72 16.03
N ILE A 276 16.36 33.71 16.96
CA ILE A 276 17.55 32.84 16.85
C ILE A 276 17.14 31.36 16.89
N GLY A 277 16.20 31.01 17.78
CA GLY A 277 15.66 29.66 17.95
C GLY A 277 14.65 29.23 16.88
N VAL A 278 14.74 29.75 15.65
CA VAL A 278 13.82 29.40 14.56
C VAL A 278 13.88 27.89 14.28
N GLY A 279 12.74 27.22 14.40
CA GLY A 279 12.63 25.77 14.20
C GLY A 279 12.22 25.37 12.79
N ARG A 280 11.64 26.31 12.01
CA ARG A 280 11.19 26.09 10.63
C ARG A 280 11.30 27.38 9.84
N LEU A 281 11.82 27.28 8.62
CA LEU A 281 11.84 28.34 7.63
C LEU A 281 11.70 27.69 6.26
N ARG A 282 10.58 27.92 5.56
CA ARG A 282 10.23 27.23 4.31
C ARG A 282 11.25 27.48 3.18
N GLU A 283 11.86 28.66 3.18
CA GLU A 283 12.80 29.15 2.17
C GLU A 283 14.24 29.15 2.73
N ALA A 284 14.53 28.28 3.72
CA ALA A 284 15.85 28.24 4.34
C ALA A 284 16.99 28.00 3.33
N PRO A 285 16.86 27.07 2.35
CA PRO A 285 17.90 26.86 1.34
C PRO A 285 18.25 28.11 0.55
N GLU A 286 17.23 28.83 0.08
CA GLU A 286 17.40 30.02 -0.75
C GLU A 286 18.01 31.16 0.05
N VAL A 287 17.51 31.39 1.26
CA VAL A 287 17.97 32.46 2.17
C VAL A 287 19.42 32.23 2.60
N PHE A 288 19.76 31.04 3.11
CA PHE A 288 21.11 30.76 3.57
C PHE A 288 22.10 30.53 2.42
N GLY A 289 21.63 30.03 1.27
CA GLY A 289 22.42 29.96 0.04
C GLY A 289 22.89 31.33 -0.41
N ALA A 290 21.96 32.28 -0.58
CA ALA A 290 22.28 33.66 -0.98
C ALA A 290 23.25 34.35 -0.01
N LEU A 291 23.12 34.10 1.29
CA LEU A 291 24.04 34.65 2.30
C LEU A 291 25.44 34.03 2.22
N LEU A 292 25.55 32.71 2.06
CA LEU A 292 26.83 32.01 1.94
C LEU A 292 27.55 32.32 0.62
N ASP A 293 26.81 32.67 -0.44
CA ASP A 293 27.36 33.15 -1.71
C ASP A 293 27.92 34.57 -1.58
N ALA A 294 27.34 35.41 -0.72
CA ALA A 294 27.80 36.78 -0.47
C ALA A 294 28.96 36.88 0.54
N GLY A 295 29.15 35.88 1.42
CA GLY A 295 30.26 35.86 2.37
C GLY A 295 30.01 35.02 3.63
N PRO A 296 30.89 35.14 4.64
CA PRO A 296 30.73 34.41 5.89
C PRO A 296 29.47 34.85 6.65
N LEU A 297 28.77 33.89 7.25
CA LEU A 297 27.60 34.17 8.08
C LEU A 297 28.02 34.91 9.35
N THR A 298 27.20 35.88 9.77
CA THR A 298 27.31 36.46 11.12
C THR A 298 27.00 35.40 12.18
N PHE A 299 27.46 35.62 13.42
CA PHE A 299 27.18 34.71 14.54
C PHE A 299 25.68 34.40 14.70
N ARG A 300 24.81 35.43 14.54
CA ARG A 300 23.36 35.26 14.65
C ARG A 300 22.81 34.36 13.54
N GLN A 301 23.23 34.58 12.29
CA GLN A 301 22.80 33.78 11.14
C GLN A 301 23.29 32.34 11.26
N ALA A 302 24.53 32.14 11.71
CA ALA A 302 25.08 30.81 11.98
C ALA A 302 24.26 30.08 13.07
N ALA A 303 23.90 30.75 14.16
CA ALA A 303 23.05 30.16 15.20
C ALA A 303 21.64 29.78 14.68
N GLN A 304 21.05 30.59 13.80
CA GLN A 304 19.79 30.26 13.15
C GLN A 304 19.91 29.03 12.24
N LEU A 305 20.98 28.95 11.42
CA LEU A 305 21.25 27.79 10.57
C LEU A 305 21.50 26.52 11.40
N TYR A 306 22.25 26.63 12.50
CA TYR A 306 22.48 25.54 13.43
C TYR A 306 21.16 24.99 13.99
N ASN A 307 20.26 25.86 14.43
CA ASN A 307 18.95 25.46 14.97
C ASN A 307 18.07 24.78 13.92
N LEU A 308 18.09 25.24 12.68
CA LEU A 308 17.37 24.60 11.57
C LEU A 308 17.96 23.24 11.20
N THR A 309 19.26 23.05 11.42
CA THR A 309 19.97 21.81 11.09
C THR A 309 19.83 20.76 12.20
N PHE A 310 20.01 21.11 13.46
CA PHE A 310 20.17 20.12 14.54
C PHE A 310 18.96 19.95 15.47
N ARG A 311 17.92 20.77 15.37
CA ARG A 311 16.83 20.76 16.37
C ARG A 311 15.74 19.74 16.11
N TRP A 312 15.30 19.57 14.86
CA TRP A 312 14.17 18.70 14.52
C TRP A 312 14.44 17.94 13.23
N PRO A 313 14.20 16.62 13.19
CA PRO A 313 14.29 15.86 11.96
C PRO A 313 13.22 16.30 10.96
N GLY A 314 13.55 16.17 9.68
CA GLY A 314 12.67 16.41 8.56
C GLY A 314 13.27 17.30 7.48
N ARG A 315 12.39 17.79 6.60
CA ARG A 315 12.77 18.54 5.40
C ARG A 315 13.79 19.65 5.66
N THR A 316 13.50 20.54 6.61
CA THR A 316 14.37 21.68 6.94
C THR A 316 15.77 21.24 7.36
N GLN A 317 15.90 20.19 8.17
CA GLN A 317 17.20 19.66 8.59
C GLN A 317 17.99 19.15 7.40
N ALA A 318 17.37 18.33 6.55
CA ALA A 318 18.01 17.75 5.38
C ALA A 318 18.46 18.82 4.37
N GLU A 319 17.63 19.86 4.20
CA GLU A 319 17.90 20.98 3.31
C GLU A 319 19.01 21.92 3.82
N CYS A 320 19.12 22.10 5.14
CA CYS A 320 20.13 22.97 5.78
C CYS A 320 21.47 22.26 6.04
N ALA A 321 21.51 20.94 6.18
CA ALA A 321 22.74 20.20 6.48
C ALA A 321 23.90 20.48 5.51
N PRO A 322 23.71 20.53 4.17
CA PRO A 322 24.77 20.91 3.23
C PRO A 322 25.25 22.36 3.41
N LEU A 323 24.36 23.28 3.78
CA LEU A 323 24.69 24.69 4.02
C LEU A 323 25.50 24.83 5.31
N TRP A 324 25.16 24.06 6.34
CA TRP A 324 25.93 24.00 7.57
C TRP A 324 27.33 23.42 7.33
N LEU A 325 27.45 22.37 6.51
CA LEU A 325 28.74 21.81 6.09
C LEU A 325 29.60 22.84 5.35
N ARG A 326 29.00 23.59 4.41
CA ARG A 326 29.67 24.69 3.70
C ARG A 326 30.15 25.79 4.65
N HIS A 327 29.39 26.10 5.69
CA HIS A 327 29.74 27.13 6.68
C HIS A 327 30.82 26.68 7.68
N ALA A 328 30.64 25.51 8.29
CA ALA A 328 31.44 25.02 9.42
C ALA A 328 32.65 24.16 8.98
N GLY A 329 32.69 23.74 7.72
CA GLY A 329 33.78 22.95 7.14
C GLY A 329 33.71 21.44 7.46
N PRO A 330 34.70 20.66 7.02
CA PRO A 330 34.64 19.19 7.05
C PRO A 330 34.63 18.58 8.45
N THR A 331 35.01 19.32 9.49
CA THR A 331 35.04 18.82 10.88
C THR A 331 33.66 18.46 11.41
N VAL A 332 32.58 19.05 10.88
CA VAL A 332 31.20 18.73 11.29
C VAL A 332 30.59 17.54 10.54
N LEU A 333 31.28 17.03 9.51
CA LEU A 333 30.76 15.99 8.62
C LEU A 333 30.29 14.73 9.35
N PRO A 334 31.06 14.11 10.27
CA PRO A 334 30.62 12.89 10.97
C PRO A 334 29.27 13.09 11.67
N ARG A 335 29.12 14.20 12.40
CA ARG A 335 27.89 14.54 13.11
C ARG A 335 26.70 14.75 12.17
N LEU A 336 26.92 15.32 10.99
CA LEU A 336 25.85 15.48 9.99
C LEU A 336 25.43 14.14 9.40
N LEU A 337 26.40 13.25 9.08
CA LEU A 337 26.08 11.94 8.54
C LEU A 337 25.33 11.08 9.57
N ASP A 338 25.76 11.08 10.83
CA ASP A 338 25.08 10.38 11.93
C ASP A 338 23.64 10.90 12.14
N LEU A 339 23.42 12.19 11.92
CA LEU A 339 22.10 12.81 12.03
C LEU A 339 21.18 12.40 10.87
N MET A 340 21.72 12.22 9.67
CA MET A 340 20.96 11.96 8.45
C MET A 340 20.70 10.48 8.20
N ALA A 341 21.63 9.60 8.58
CA ALA A 341 21.58 8.16 8.30
C ALA A 341 20.29 7.46 8.75
N PRO A 342 19.71 7.75 9.95
CA PRO A 342 18.51 7.06 10.42
C PRO A 342 17.23 7.36 9.63
N TYR A 343 17.24 8.39 8.78
CA TYR A 343 16.05 8.86 8.06
C TYR A 343 16.09 8.58 6.57
N LEU A 344 17.12 7.87 6.07
CA LEU A 344 17.26 7.65 4.63
C LEU A 344 16.12 6.82 4.06
N ASP A 345 15.63 5.84 4.80
CA ASP A 345 14.55 4.93 4.39
C ASP A 345 13.15 5.38 4.82
N ASP A 346 13.04 6.52 5.50
CA ASP A 346 11.77 7.12 5.90
C ASP A 346 11.00 7.65 4.68
N TYR A 347 9.76 7.18 4.48
CA TYR A 347 8.92 7.55 3.33
C TYR A 347 8.40 8.99 3.38
N THR A 348 8.38 9.63 4.56
CA THR A 348 7.91 11.00 4.76
C THR A 348 9.03 12.01 4.51
N VAL A 349 10.25 11.69 4.94
CA VAL A 349 11.35 12.65 4.94
C VAL A 349 12.61 12.22 4.19
N GLY A 350 12.78 10.92 3.90
CA GLY A 350 13.99 10.36 3.31
C GLY A 350 14.35 10.93 1.93
N GLU A 351 13.37 11.29 1.11
CA GLU A 351 13.60 12.00 -0.16
C GLU A 351 14.44 13.27 0.05
N PHE A 352 14.15 14.04 1.11
CA PHE A 352 14.88 15.27 1.43
C PHE A 352 16.29 14.96 1.91
N TYR A 353 16.47 13.95 2.75
CA TYR A 353 17.81 13.55 3.23
C TYR A 353 18.70 13.08 2.09
N LEU A 354 18.19 12.24 1.18
CA LEU A 354 18.92 11.81 -0.01
C LEU A 354 19.26 12.99 -0.93
N ALA A 355 18.35 13.95 -1.09
CA ALA A 355 18.64 15.19 -1.82
C ALA A 355 19.73 16.03 -1.13
N GLY A 356 19.73 16.09 0.20
CA GLY A 356 20.78 16.73 1.00
C GLY A 356 22.13 16.05 0.79
N LEU A 357 22.19 14.72 0.87
CA LEU A 357 23.41 13.95 0.60
C LEU A 357 23.92 14.16 -0.83
N ALA A 358 23.02 14.25 -1.81
CA ALA A 358 23.39 14.55 -3.20
C ALA A 358 24.07 15.93 -3.33
N ARG A 359 23.65 16.93 -2.55
CA ARG A 359 24.28 18.26 -2.53
C ARG A 359 25.64 18.27 -1.81
N MET A 360 25.87 17.34 -0.88
CA MET A 360 27.18 17.15 -0.23
C MET A 360 28.20 16.45 -1.15
N GLY A 361 27.73 15.77 -2.21
CA GLY A 361 28.59 15.10 -3.20
C GLY A 361 29.48 14.02 -2.58
N GLY A 362 30.74 13.95 -3.00
CA GLY A 362 31.73 12.99 -2.49
C GLY A 362 31.98 13.05 -0.97
N GLN A 363 31.62 14.14 -0.29
CA GLN A 363 31.72 14.20 1.17
C GLN A 363 30.75 13.24 1.87
N ALA A 364 29.67 12.83 1.20
CA ALA A 364 28.69 11.88 1.73
C ALA A 364 29.03 10.41 1.44
N LEU A 365 30.21 10.10 0.87
CA LEU A 365 30.68 8.73 0.60
C LEU A 365 30.55 7.74 1.78
N PRO A 366 30.73 8.12 3.05
CA PRO A 366 30.54 7.17 4.15
C PRO A 366 29.12 6.59 4.25
N LEU A 367 28.10 7.25 3.68
CA LEU A 367 26.73 6.73 3.62
C LEU A 367 26.41 5.98 2.32
N LEU A 368 27.36 5.85 1.39
CA LEU A 368 27.19 5.11 0.14
C LEU A 368 26.70 3.66 0.36
N PRO A 369 27.21 2.89 1.36
CA PRO A 369 26.69 1.54 1.61
C PRO A 369 25.20 1.53 1.97
N ALA A 370 24.74 2.47 2.82
CA ALA A 370 23.35 2.58 3.21
C ALA A 370 22.45 2.95 2.02
N VAL A 371 22.87 3.92 1.21
CA VAL A 371 22.15 4.32 -0.03
C VAL A 371 22.13 3.16 -1.05
N THR A 372 23.20 2.38 -1.13
CA THR A 372 23.27 1.23 -2.03
C THR A 372 22.36 0.10 -1.59
N ALA A 373 22.35 -0.25 -0.29
CA ALA A 373 21.40 -1.20 0.28
C ALA A 373 19.94 -0.79 0.02
N MET A 374 19.64 0.51 0.12
CA MET A 374 18.33 1.04 -0.23
C MET A 374 17.97 0.89 -1.71
N ILE A 375 18.94 0.96 -2.63
CA ILE A 375 18.69 0.76 -4.06
C ILE A 375 18.49 -0.73 -4.36
N GLU A 376 19.30 -1.58 -3.74
CA GLU A 376 19.37 -3.02 -4.00
C GLU A 376 18.29 -3.84 -3.29
N ARG A 377 17.55 -3.25 -2.35
CA ARG A 377 16.42 -3.95 -1.71
C ARG A 377 15.46 -4.49 -2.77
N ARG A 378 15.00 -5.73 -2.55
CA ARG A 378 14.04 -6.39 -3.44
C ARG A 378 12.60 -6.01 -3.15
N LYS A 379 12.29 -5.78 -1.87
CA LYS A 379 10.95 -5.42 -1.39
C LYS A 379 10.78 -3.91 -1.27
N ARG A 380 9.56 -3.45 -1.49
CA ARG A 380 9.16 -2.07 -1.19
C ARG A 380 9.05 -1.87 0.31
N ILE A 381 9.24 -0.63 0.77
CA ILE A 381 8.99 -0.28 2.17
C ILE A 381 7.49 -0.06 2.33
N PRO A 382 6.83 -0.70 3.30
CA PRO A 382 5.44 -0.40 3.63
C PRO A 382 5.35 1.04 4.14
N ALA A 383 4.45 1.83 3.58
CA ALA A 383 4.18 3.18 4.05
C ALA A 383 2.75 3.25 4.56
N ASN A 384 2.46 3.95 5.65
CA ASN A 384 1.07 4.07 6.10
C ASN A 384 0.34 5.19 5.31
N ASP A 385 0.33 5.08 3.98
CA ASP A 385 -0.49 5.92 3.11
C ASP A 385 -1.87 5.28 2.93
N SER A 386 -2.83 6.08 2.49
CA SER A 386 -4.22 5.68 2.30
C SER A 386 -4.47 4.61 1.21
N THR A 387 -3.48 4.28 0.37
CA THR A 387 -3.61 3.32 -0.74
C THR A 387 -2.28 2.65 -1.12
N ASP A 388 -2.30 1.35 -1.50
CA ASP A 388 -1.14 0.58 -1.98
C ASP A 388 -0.42 1.24 -3.18
N ASP A 389 -1.16 1.82 -4.13
CA ASP A 389 -0.57 2.56 -5.27
C ASP A 389 0.15 3.84 -4.82
N GLY A 390 -0.35 4.49 -3.76
CA GLY A 390 0.29 5.64 -3.12
C GLY A 390 1.62 5.26 -2.47
N GLU A 391 1.64 4.15 -1.73
CA GLU A 391 2.86 3.60 -1.14
C GLU A 391 3.91 3.26 -2.20
N MET A 392 3.50 2.59 -3.28
CA MET A 392 4.39 2.28 -4.40
C MET A 392 4.99 3.55 -5.01
N TRP A 393 4.20 4.61 -5.17
CA TRP A 393 4.69 5.87 -5.71
C TRP A 393 5.70 6.56 -4.79
N LEU A 394 5.50 6.48 -3.46
CA LEU A 394 6.46 6.99 -2.48
C LEU A 394 7.77 6.21 -2.53
N ASP A 395 7.73 4.87 -2.64
CA ASP A 395 8.93 4.05 -2.79
C ASP A 395 9.69 4.35 -4.09
N GLU A 396 8.99 4.52 -5.23
CA GLU A 396 9.62 4.89 -6.51
C GLU A 396 10.29 6.27 -6.45
N LYS A 397 9.67 7.24 -5.77
CA LYS A 397 10.30 8.54 -5.52
C LYS A 397 11.56 8.43 -4.66
N LEU A 398 11.49 7.66 -3.59
CA LEU A 398 12.60 7.44 -2.69
C LEU A 398 13.77 6.74 -3.42
N LEU A 399 13.47 5.72 -4.23
CA LEU A 399 14.44 5.05 -5.09
C LEU A 399 15.10 6.02 -6.08
N LYS A 400 14.30 6.87 -6.74
CA LYS A 400 14.82 7.90 -7.64
C LYS A 400 15.76 8.88 -6.93
N ALA A 401 15.40 9.30 -5.72
CA ALA A 401 16.25 10.15 -4.89
C ALA A 401 17.56 9.44 -4.51
N ALA A 402 17.49 8.15 -4.14
CA ALA A 402 18.66 7.34 -3.79
C ALA A 402 19.60 7.16 -4.99
N LEU A 403 19.07 6.88 -6.18
CA LEU A 403 19.84 6.79 -7.41
C LEU A 403 20.52 8.12 -7.78
N ARG A 404 19.87 9.26 -7.52
CA ARG A 404 20.47 10.60 -7.69
C ARG A 404 21.58 10.84 -6.68
N ALA A 405 21.34 10.55 -5.40
CA ALA A 405 22.33 10.68 -4.34
C ALA A 405 23.58 9.83 -4.61
N ARG A 406 23.39 8.54 -4.95
CA ARG A 406 24.49 7.64 -5.31
C ARG A 406 25.34 8.20 -6.43
N ARG A 407 24.72 8.68 -7.51
CA ARG A 407 25.45 9.28 -8.64
C ARG A 407 26.26 10.50 -8.21
N ALA A 408 25.70 11.38 -7.39
CA ALA A 408 26.41 12.57 -6.91
C ALA A 408 27.55 12.26 -5.92
N MET A 409 27.51 11.12 -5.22
CA MET A 409 28.58 10.70 -4.31
C MET A 409 29.80 10.13 -5.03
N VAL A 410 29.60 9.53 -6.21
CA VAL A 410 30.64 8.81 -6.97
C VAL A 410 31.19 9.60 -8.16
N LEU A 411 30.55 10.72 -8.50
CA LEU A 411 31.07 11.74 -9.41
C LEU A 411 31.91 12.73 -8.62
#